data_AF-A0AAW4L6A7-F1
#
_entry.id   AF-A0AAW4L6A7-F1
#
_cell.length_a   1.000
_cell.length_b   1.000
_cell.length_c   1.000
_cell.angle_alpha   90.00
_cell.angle_beta   90.00
_cell.angle_gamma   90.00
#
_symmetry.space_group_name_H-M   'P 1'
#
loop_
_entity.id
_entity.type
_entity.pdbx_description
1 polymer ?
#
loop_
_entity_poly.entity_id
_entity_poly.type
_entity_poly.pdbx_seq_one_letter_code
_entity_poly.pdbx_strand_id
1 'polypeptide(L)' 'MIRDFFSHNFAKVREINQKYSKPNVEMSGWVKGSLLFLRLYLVLLVGLLLYKFITLL' A
#
# COMPACT_ATOMS: atom_id res chain seq x y z
N MET A 1 -22.09 -3.86 -13.93
CA MET A 1 -21.76 -2.42 -13.96
C MET A 1 -20.76 -2.03 -12.87
N ILE A 2 -21.11 -2.04 -11.57
CA ILE A 2 -20.17 -1.69 -10.48
C ILE A 2 -18.99 -2.68 -10.43
N ARG A 3 -19.26 -4.00 -10.43
CA ARG A 3 -18.22 -5.04 -10.42
C ARG A 3 -17.25 -4.93 -11.60
N ASP A 4 -17.76 -4.61 -12.79
CA ASP A 4 -16.95 -4.48 -14.01
C ASP A 4 -16.07 -3.23 -13.96
N PHE A 5 -16.58 -2.14 -13.37
CA PHE A 5 -15.79 -0.94 -13.13
C PHE A 5 -14.66 -1.23 -12.12
N PHE A 6 -14.96 -1.88 -11.00
CA PHE A 6 -13.95 -2.24 -9.99
C PHE A 6 -12.91 -3.22 -10.55
N SER A 7 -13.31 -4.20 -11.35
CA SER A 7 -12.38 -5.17 -11.95
C SER A 7 -11.45 -4.51 -12.98
N HIS A 8 -11.96 -3.60 -13.81
CA HIS A 8 -11.15 -2.87 -14.79
C HIS A 8 -10.15 -1.93 -14.11
N ASN A 9 -10.59 -1.21 -13.06
CA ASN A 9 -9.70 -0.36 -12.27
C ASN A 9 -8.66 -1.18 -11.50
N PHE A 10 -9.05 -2.33 -10.94
CA PHE A 10 -8.11 -3.20 -10.24
C PHE A 10 -7.07 -3.81 -11.19
N ALA A 11 -7.46 -4.20 -12.40
CA ALA A 11 -6.55 -4.67 -13.43
C ALA A 11 -5.53 -3.58 -13.82
N LYS A 12 -6.00 -2.34 -14.00
CA LYS A 12 -5.14 -1.19 -14.32
C LYS A 12 -4.18 -0.83 -13.18
N VAL A 13 -4.65 -0.85 -11.94
CA VAL A 13 -3.80 -0.66 -10.75
C VAL A 13 -2.74 -1.76 -10.66
N ARG A 14 -3.12 -3.02 -10.92
CA ARG A 14 -2.19 -4.15 -10.94
C ARG A 14 -1.14 -3.99 -12.03
N GLU A 15 -1.54 -3.58 -13.23
CA GLU A 15 -0.64 -3.33 -14.36
C GLU A 15 0.40 -2.24 -14.01
N ILE A 16 -0.06 -1.12 -13.44
CA ILE A 16 0.83 -0.04 -12.98
C ILE A 16 1.80 -0.56 -11.93
N ASN A 17 1.31 -1.28 -10.91
CA ASN A 17 2.17 -1.83 -9.87
C ASN A 17 3.20 -2.82 -10.42
N GLN A 18 2.83 -3.64 -11.40
CA GLN A 18 3.78 -4.55 -12.06
C GLN A 18 4.85 -3.76 -12.83
N LYS A 19 4.45 -2.73 -13.58
CA LYS A 19 5.37 -1.88 -14.34
C LYS A 19 6.42 -1.19 -13.46
N TYR A 20 6.04 -0.76 -12.25
CA TYR A 20 6.94 -0.09 -11.29
C TYR A 20 7.45 -1.00 -10.17
N SER A 21 7.28 -2.33 -10.31
CA SER A 21 7.69 -3.30 -9.27
C SER A 21 9.20 -3.34 -9.05
N LYS A 22 9.98 -3.07 -10.11
CA LYS A 22 11.42 -2.90 -10.04
C LYS A 22 11.75 -1.41 -10.00
N PRO A 23 12.41 -0.92 -8.95
CA PRO A 23 12.85 0.47 -8.93
C PRO A 23 13.93 0.69 -9.99
N ASN A 24 13.72 1.68 -10.86
CA ASN A 24 14.68 2.07 -11.90
C ASN A 24 15.89 2.84 -11.33
N VAL A 25 15.87 3.16 -10.03
CA VAL A 25 16.91 3.91 -9.32
C VAL A 25 17.51 3.03 -8.25
N GLU A 26 18.84 3.01 -8.15
CA GLU A 26 19.54 2.31 -7.07
C GLU A 26 19.15 2.91 -5.72
N MET A 27 18.54 2.08 -4.87
CA MET A 27 18.18 2.47 -3.52
C MET A 27 19.34 2.18 -2.57
N SER A 28 19.81 3.20 -1.86
CA SER A 28 20.74 3.01 -0.75
C SER A 28 20.09 2.17 0.36
N GLY A 29 20.92 1.49 1.16
CA GLY A 29 20.44 0.67 2.28
C GLY A 29 19.55 1.45 3.26
N TRP A 30 19.88 2.73 3.50
CA TRP A 30 19.09 3.64 4.35
C TRP A 30 17.71 3.91 3.78
N VAL A 31 17.58 4.16 2.46
CA VAL A 31 16.28 4.38 1.83
C VAL A 31 15.40 3.13 1.93
N LYS A 32 15.97 1.94 1.74
CA LYS A 32 15.24 0.67 1.92
C LYS A 32 14.76 0.51 3.36
N GLY A 33 15.61 0.84 4.35
CA GLY A 33 15.25 0.85 5.76
C GLY A 33 14.09 1.81 6.06
N SER A 34 14.20 3.07 5.62
CA SER A 34 13.14 4.07 5.79
C SER A 34 11.81 3.63 5.16
N LEU A 35 11.83 3.02 3.97
CA LEU A 35 10.64 2.48 3.33
C LEU A 35 10.01 1.33 4.13
N LEU A 36 10.83 0.47 4.76
CA LEU A 36 10.34 -0.59 5.63
C LEU A 36 9.64 0.00 6.86
N PHE A 37 10.27 0.95 7.55
CA PHE A 37 9.67 1.62 8.71
C PHE A 37 8.39 2.36 8.35
N LEU A 38 8.37 3.05 7.21
CA LEU A 38 7.16 3.71 6.72
C LEU A 38 6.02 2.72 6.52
N ARG A 39 6.31 1.54 5.93
CA ARG A 39 5.30 0.49 5.75
C ARG A 39 4.77 -0.03 7.09
N LEU A 40 5.64 -0.28 8.06
CA LEU A 40 5.25 -0.72 9.41
C LEU A 40 4.39 0.34 10.11
N TYR A 41 4.78 1.62 10.02
CA TYR A 41 4.03 2.73 10.58
C TYR A 41 2.61 2.81 10.00
N LEU A 42 2.47 2.70 8.67
CA LEU A 42 1.16 2.73 8.02
C LEU A 42 0.27 1.56 8.45
N VAL A 43 0.82 0.35 8.57
CA VAL A 43 0.07 -0.83 9.06
C VAL A 43 -0.40 -0.62 10.49
N LEU A 44 0.48 -0.11 11.37
CA LEU A 44 0.11 0.22 12.74
C LEU A 44 -0.99 1.28 12.81
N LEU A 45 -0.90 2.33 12.00
CA LEU A 45 -1.90 3.41 11.97
C LEU A 45 -3.27 2.88 11.55
N VAL A 46 -3.33 2.10 10.47
CA VAL A 46 -4.58 1.46 10.03
C VAL A 46 -5.13 0.51 11.09
N GLY A 47 -4.26 -0.30 11.72
CA GLY A 47 -4.65 -1.19 12.81
C GLY A 47 -5.21 -0.44 14.02
N LEU A 48 -4.56 0.66 14.43
CA LEU A 48 -5.04 1.54 15.50
C LEU A 48 -6.37 2.20 15.14
N LEU A 49 -6.54 2.61 13.88
CA LEU A 49 -7.79 3.18 13.41
C LEU A 49 -8.91 2.15 13.54
N LEU A 50 -8.72 0.94 12.99
CA LEU A 50 -9.69 -0.15 13.14
C LEU A 50 -9.97 -0.49 14.60
N TYR A 51 -8.93 -0.61 15.43
CA TYR A 51 -9.07 -0.84 16.87
C TYR A 51 -9.95 0.22 17.51
N LYS A 52 -9.61 1.51 17.31
CA LYS A 52 -10.35 2.64 17.83
C LYS A 52 -11.81 2.61 17.38
N PHE A 53 -12.06 2.37 16.09
CA PHE A 53 -13.42 2.32 15.54
C PHE A 53 -14.23 1.11 16.03
N ILE A 54 -13.60 0.00 16.41
CA ILE A 54 -14.30 -1.17 16.98
C ILE A 54 -14.56 -0.98 18.47
N THR A 55 -13.60 -0.43 19.23
CA THR A 55 -13.68 -0.36 20.69
C THR A 55 -14.37 0.90 21.22
N LEU A 56 -14.39 1.99 20.44
CA LEU A 56 -15.04 3.25 20.82
C LEU A 56 -16.35 3.50 20.07
N LEU A 57 -16.92 2.47 19.43
CA LEU A 57 -18.28 2.52 18.90
C LEU A 57 -19.31 2.27 20.01
#